data_AF-A0A8S4N3X0-F1
#
_entry.id   AF-A0A8S4N3X0-F1
#
_cell.length_a   1.000
_cell.length_b   1.000
_cell.length_c   1.000
_cell.angle_alpha   90.00
_cell.angle_beta   90.00
_cell.angle_gamma   90.00
#
_symmetry.space_group_name_H-M   'P 1'
#
loop_
_entity.id
_entity.type
_entity.pdbx_description
1 polymer ?
#
loop_
_entity_poly.entity_id
_entity_poly.type
_entity_poly.pdbx_seq_one_letter_code
_entity_poly.pdbx_strand_id
1 'polypeptide(L)'
;MAYADNRGTDDPPQEFYDHSLKLWTDSGTQEAYCRSSEYQLIDSAKYFLDQIETIRREDYIPTDQDILRCRVITTGISKIDFTLKDAAHDVNFSVYDVGGQQGERRKWIQVFESCTAVLFVADMSSFDLQLREDSTRNRLIESLDTFKQTWNNRFLKNVSIILFLNKMDILEEKVNSGTSLQTLADKISEDSPYYAHLQNFKSYTPSDDEVREFVDAQPANIDTSGPKSNDNTTRPRSRSRGSSISRKADINLLNKTIPNPEVIKTAAFIKNMYMAIVHDERRMSVHDSHFCRYFYTCAVDTDNVRKVLEGCRSIIIQTWLDKIFVLG
;
A
#
# COMPACT_ATOMS: atom_id res chain seq x y z
N MET A 1 -22.56 23.92 0.56
CA MET A 1 -22.67 24.30 -0.86
C MET A 1 -23.05 23.04 -1.61
N ALA A 2 -24.24 23.03 -2.20
CA ALA A 2 -24.73 21.91 -2.99
C ALA A 2 -23.81 21.73 -4.21
N TYR A 3 -23.25 20.54 -4.40
CA TYR A 3 -22.69 20.15 -5.69
C TYR A 3 -23.87 20.10 -6.66
N ALA A 4 -23.96 21.13 -7.51
CA ALA A 4 -24.94 21.17 -8.57
C ALA A 4 -24.73 19.96 -9.48
N ASP A 5 -25.84 19.27 -9.74
CA ASP A 5 -26.00 18.20 -10.72
C ASP A 5 -25.59 18.74 -12.10
N ASN A 6 -24.34 18.46 -12.48
CA ASN A 6 -23.77 18.80 -13.77
C ASN A 6 -23.69 17.54 -14.65
N ARG A 7 -24.69 16.63 -14.55
CA ARG A 7 -24.85 15.45 -15.42
C ARG A 7 -25.30 15.86 -16.83
N GLY A 8 -24.45 16.63 -17.52
CA GLY A 8 -24.68 17.12 -18.88
C GLY A 8 -23.64 16.56 -19.86
N THR A 9 -24.12 15.86 -20.88
CA THR A 9 -23.48 15.55 -22.19
C THR A 9 -22.21 14.70 -22.26
N ASP A 10 -21.52 14.42 -21.15
CA ASP A 10 -20.28 13.62 -21.15
C ASP A 10 -20.46 12.15 -20.74
N ASP A 11 -21.65 11.75 -20.30
CA ASP A 11 -21.91 10.34 -19.97
C ASP A 11 -21.96 9.48 -21.23
N PRO A 12 -21.24 8.34 -21.27
CA PRO A 12 -21.29 7.43 -22.40
C PRO A 12 -22.73 6.98 -22.70
N PRO A 13 -23.10 6.81 -23.97
CA PRO A 13 -24.43 6.30 -24.32
C PRO A 13 -24.62 4.87 -23.77
N GLN A 14 -25.87 4.44 -23.55
CA GLN A 14 -26.14 3.10 -22.97
C GLN A 14 -25.51 1.94 -23.78
N GLU A 15 -25.38 2.11 -25.10
CA GLU A 15 -24.70 1.16 -25.99
C GLU A 15 -23.22 0.94 -25.63
N PHE A 16 -22.54 1.94 -25.06
CA PHE A 16 -21.16 1.81 -24.60
C PHE A 16 -21.07 0.76 -23.49
N TYR A 17 -21.94 0.84 -22.49
CA TYR A 17 -21.95 -0.11 -21.37
C TYR A 17 -22.32 -1.53 -21.83
N ASP A 18 -23.27 -1.66 -22.77
CA ASP A 18 -23.63 -2.96 -23.37
C ASP A 18 -22.45 -3.61 -24.08
N HIS A 19 -21.71 -2.83 -24.88
CA HIS A 19 -20.52 -3.31 -25.59
C HIS A 19 -19.36 -3.62 -24.64
N SER A 20 -19.12 -2.77 -23.64
CA SER A 20 -18.09 -2.99 -22.63
C SER A 20 -18.36 -4.24 -21.82
N LEU A 21 -19.60 -4.48 -21.37
CA LEU A 21 -19.97 -5.68 -20.64
C LEU A 21 -19.79 -6.92 -21.50
N LYS A 22 -20.29 -6.90 -22.75
CA LYS A 22 -20.14 -8.03 -23.68
C LYS A 22 -18.67 -8.37 -23.92
N LEU A 23 -17.83 -7.36 -24.16
CA LEU A 23 -16.39 -7.55 -24.30
C LEU A 23 -15.77 -8.07 -23.01
N TRP A 24 -16.13 -7.54 -21.85
CA TRP A 24 -15.57 -7.99 -20.57
C TRP A 24 -15.90 -9.45 -20.28
N THR A 25 -17.10 -9.91 -20.61
CA THR A 25 -17.49 -11.33 -20.44
C THR A 25 -16.88 -12.29 -21.47
N ASP A 26 -16.24 -11.78 -22.52
CA ASP A 26 -15.61 -12.61 -23.56
C ASP A 26 -14.35 -13.31 -23.02
N SER A 27 -14.18 -14.60 -23.36
CA SER A 27 -13.04 -15.38 -22.89
C SER A 27 -11.70 -14.86 -23.41
N GLY A 28 -11.66 -14.33 -24.63
CA GLY A 28 -10.44 -13.74 -25.20
C GLY A 28 -10.05 -12.44 -24.48
N THR A 29 -11.03 -11.61 -24.11
CA THR A 29 -10.78 -10.43 -23.27
C THR A 29 -10.27 -10.82 -21.88
N GLN A 30 -10.87 -11.84 -21.25
CA GLN A 30 -10.40 -12.34 -19.94
C GLN A 30 -8.98 -12.90 -20.03
N GLU A 31 -8.65 -13.62 -21.10
CA GLU A 31 -7.28 -14.10 -21.34
C GLU A 31 -6.29 -12.94 -21.52
N ALA A 32 -6.68 -11.90 -22.28
CA ALA A 32 -5.87 -10.69 -22.43
C ALA A 32 -5.70 -9.96 -21.09
N TYR A 33 -6.73 -9.92 -20.23
CA TYR A 33 -6.67 -9.34 -18.89
C TYR A 33 -5.71 -10.12 -17.96
N CYS A 34 -5.71 -11.46 -18.03
CA CYS A 34 -4.75 -12.28 -17.28
C CYS A 34 -3.29 -12.00 -17.65
N ARG A 35 -3.05 -11.43 -18.84
CA ARG A 35 -1.74 -10.99 -19.34
C ARG A 35 -1.53 -9.48 -19.24
N SER A 36 -2.31 -8.80 -18.40
CA SER A 36 -2.28 -7.34 -18.25
C SER A 36 -0.94 -6.78 -17.78
N SER A 37 -0.04 -7.60 -17.25
CA SER A 37 1.33 -7.18 -16.93
C SER A 37 2.19 -6.88 -18.16
N GLU A 38 1.81 -7.37 -19.35
CA GLU A 38 2.50 -7.13 -20.62
C GLU A 38 2.19 -5.76 -21.23
N TYR A 39 1.17 -5.06 -20.74
CA TYR A 39 0.76 -3.75 -21.25
C TYR A 39 0.33 -2.80 -20.11
N GLN A 40 -0.03 -1.57 -20.46
CA GLN A 40 -0.34 -0.54 -19.47
C GLN A 40 -1.83 -0.53 -19.14
N LEU A 41 -2.25 -1.37 -18.19
CA LEU A 41 -3.59 -1.37 -17.62
C LEU A 41 -3.65 -0.60 -16.29
N ILE A 42 -4.81 -0.04 -15.95
CA ILE A 42 -5.06 0.56 -14.64
C ILE A 42 -5.48 -0.53 -13.64
N ASP A 43 -5.00 -0.44 -12.39
CA ASP A 43 -5.23 -1.49 -11.38
C ASP A 43 -6.73 -1.67 -11.04
N SER A 44 -7.51 -0.58 -11.11
CA SER A 44 -8.96 -0.61 -10.85
C SER A 44 -9.81 -1.07 -12.04
N ALA A 45 -9.20 -1.50 -13.15
CA ALA A 45 -9.93 -1.91 -14.35
C ALA A 45 -10.95 -3.01 -14.03
N LYS A 46 -10.51 -4.12 -13.42
CA LYS A 46 -11.41 -5.22 -13.05
C LYS A 46 -12.52 -4.78 -12.11
N TYR A 47 -12.20 -3.98 -11.09
CA TYR A 47 -13.18 -3.49 -10.12
C TYR A 47 -14.34 -2.74 -10.77
N PHE A 48 -14.05 -1.85 -11.72
CA PHE A 48 -15.09 -1.10 -12.43
C PHE A 48 -15.78 -1.93 -13.52
N LEU A 49 -15.03 -2.76 -14.26
CA LEU A 49 -15.59 -3.60 -15.32
C LEU A 49 -16.53 -4.69 -14.78
N ASP A 50 -16.26 -5.22 -13.58
CA ASP A 50 -17.16 -6.16 -12.89
C ASP A 50 -18.47 -5.49 -12.41
N GLN A 51 -18.52 -4.16 -12.38
CA GLN A 51 -19.64 -3.37 -11.84
C GLN A 51 -20.28 -2.46 -12.88
N ILE A 52 -20.08 -2.73 -14.17
CA ILE A 52 -20.66 -1.95 -15.28
C ILE A 52 -22.16 -1.74 -15.11
N GLU A 53 -22.90 -2.79 -14.70
CA GLU A 53 -24.34 -2.72 -14.46
C GLU A 53 -24.74 -1.76 -13.34
N THR A 54 -23.90 -1.60 -12.32
CA THR A 54 -24.14 -0.63 -11.24
C THR A 54 -23.82 0.79 -11.72
N ILE A 55 -22.70 0.96 -12.42
CA ILE A 55 -22.18 2.26 -12.87
C ILE A 55 -23.07 2.87 -13.98
N ARG A 56 -23.66 2.05 -14.85
CA ARG A 56 -24.49 2.53 -15.99
C ARG A 56 -25.84 3.13 -15.58
N ARG A 57 -26.25 2.96 -14.32
CA ARG A 57 -27.55 3.42 -13.82
C ARG A 57 -27.58 4.94 -13.76
N GLU A 58 -28.70 5.54 -14.18
CA GLU A 58 -28.87 7.00 -14.13
C GLU A 58 -28.81 7.55 -12.70
N ASP A 59 -29.16 6.75 -11.70
CA ASP A 59 -29.12 7.10 -10.27
C ASP A 59 -27.82 6.66 -9.57
N TYR A 60 -26.79 6.27 -10.32
CA TYR A 60 -25.50 5.87 -9.74
C TYR A 60 -24.86 7.03 -8.98
N ILE A 61 -24.52 6.77 -7.72
CA ILE A 61 -23.75 7.65 -6.86
C ILE A 61 -22.49 6.88 -6.45
N PRO A 62 -21.28 7.35 -6.82
CA PRO A 62 -20.04 6.69 -6.43
C PRO A 62 -19.93 6.51 -4.92
N THR A 63 -19.57 5.31 -4.51
CA THR A 63 -19.24 5.00 -3.12
C THR A 63 -17.85 5.55 -2.76
N ASP A 64 -17.54 5.67 -1.46
CA ASP A 64 -16.18 5.99 -1.02
C ASP A 64 -15.15 5.01 -1.59
N GLN A 65 -15.53 3.74 -1.75
CA GLN A 65 -14.68 2.71 -2.34
C GLN A 65 -14.41 2.95 -3.84
N ASP A 66 -15.41 3.44 -4.57
CA ASP A 66 -15.26 3.82 -5.98
C ASP A 66 -14.28 4.99 -6.10
N ILE A 67 -14.46 6.01 -5.26
CA ILE A 67 -13.60 7.21 -5.23
C ILE A 67 -12.15 6.82 -4.91
N LEU A 68 -11.92 5.93 -3.93
CA LEU A 68 -10.58 5.45 -3.58
C LEU A 68 -9.90 4.65 -4.71
N ARG A 69 -10.69 4.02 -5.59
CA ARG A 69 -10.17 3.26 -6.75
C ARG A 69 -10.09 4.08 -8.04
N CYS A 70 -10.66 5.27 -8.08
CA CYS A 70 -10.49 6.19 -9.19
C CYS A 70 -9.03 6.62 -9.32
N ARG A 71 -8.49 6.53 -10.54
CA ARG A 71 -7.11 6.93 -10.82
C ARG A 71 -7.09 8.32 -11.42
N VAL A 72 -6.58 9.28 -10.66
CA VAL A 72 -6.22 10.62 -11.16
C VAL A 72 -4.71 10.78 -11.03
N ILE A 73 -4.04 11.17 -12.10
CA ILE A 73 -2.59 11.39 -12.07
C ILE A 73 -2.33 12.73 -11.38
N THR A 74 -1.69 12.69 -10.22
CA THR A 74 -1.22 13.91 -9.55
C THR A 74 -0.15 14.58 -10.40
N THR A 75 -0.41 15.83 -10.80
CA THR A 75 0.57 16.72 -11.42
C THR A 75 0.81 17.90 -10.48
N GLY A 76 2.08 18.27 -10.30
CA GLY A 76 2.47 19.30 -9.36
C GLY A 76 2.49 18.84 -7.90
N ILE A 77 2.21 19.78 -7.01
CA ILE A 77 2.24 19.63 -5.56
C ILE A 77 0.90 20.12 -5.02
N SER A 78 0.23 19.31 -4.23
CA SER A 78 -0.96 19.71 -3.48
C SER A 78 -0.69 19.65 -1.98
N LYS A 79 -1.35 20.53 -1.22
CA LYS A 79 -1.18 20.63 0.23
C LYS A 79 -2.53 20.46 0.91
N ILE A 80 -2.57 19.64 1.95
CA ILE A 80 -3.73 19.46 2.82
C ILE A 80 -3.30 19.77 4.26
N ASP A 81 -4.03 20.66 4.91
CA ASP A 81 -3.82 21.02 6.31
C ASP A 81 -4.97 20.46 7.17
N PHE A 82 -4.63 19.81 8.27
CA PHE A 82 -5.61 19.34 9.25
C PHE A 82 -5.03 19.34 10.67
N THR A 83 -5.91 19.36 11.66
CA THR A 83 -5.53 19.38 13.09
C THR A 83 -6.02 18.10 13.75
N LEU A 84 -5.12 17.41 14.46
CA LEU A 84 -5.45 16.23 15.26
C LEU A 84 -5.29 16.54 16.75
N LYS A 85 -6.21 16.03 17.57
CA LYS A 85 -6.11 16.10 19.04
C LYS A 85 -5.17 15.03 19.56
N ASP A 86 -4.10 15.42 20.23
CA ASP A 86 -3.17 14.56 20.95
C ASP A 86 -3.22 14.81 22.46
N ALA A 87 -3.93 13.91 23.16
CA ALA A 87 -4.31 14.07 24.56
C ALA A 87 -4.97 15.43 24.84
N ALA A 88 -4.21 16.38 25.38
CA ALA A 88 -4.67 17.73 25.73
C ALA A 88 -4.22 18.82 24.75
N HIS A 89 -3.50 18.49 23.67
CA HIS A 89 -2.91 19.44 22.74
C HIS A 89 -3.44 19.22 21.31
N ASP A 90 -3.61 20.31 20.58
CA ASP A 90 -3.93 20.28 19.16
C ASP A 90 -2.62 20.27 18.35
N VAL A 91 -2.45 19.26 17.50
CA VAL A 91 -1.28 19.09 16.63
C VAL A 91 -1.69 19.34 15.18
N ASN A 92 -1.06 20.31 14.53
CA ASN A 92 -1.32 20.65 13.14
C ASN A 92 -0.43 19.81 12.21
N PHE A 93 -1.05 19.19 11.23
CA PHE A 93 -0.39 18.43 10.17
C PHE A 93 -0.57 19.14 8.83
N SER A 94 0.52 19.30 8.11
CA SER A 94 0.53 19.69 6.69
C SER A 94 1.05 18.52 5.87
N VAL A 95 0.19 17.94 5.04
CA VAL A 95 0.56 16.85 4.13
C VAL A 95 0.71 17.41 2.72
N TYR A 96 1.84 17.13 2.10
CA TYR A 96 2.12 17.50 0.72
C TYR A 96 2.07 16.25 -0.16
N ASP A 97 1.11 16.18 -1.08
CA ASP A 97 1.08 15.14 -2.12
C ASP A 97 1.82 15.66 -3.35
N VAL A 98 2.82 14.89 -3.79
CA VAL A 98 3.75 15.26 -4.85
C VAL A 98 3.71 14.22 -5.96
N GLY A 99 3.64 14.69 -7.21
CA GLY A 99 3.68 13.78 -8.37
C GLY A 99 4.93 12.89 -8.36
N GLY A 100 4.73 11.57 -8.44
CA GLY A 100 5.81 10.57 -8.40
C GLY A 100 6.45 10.21 -9.75
N GLN A 101 5.86 10.66 -10.86
CA GLN A 101 6.36 10.42 -12.21
C GLN A 101 7.71 11.10 -12.42
N GLN A 102 8.57 10.53 -13.27
CA GLN A 102 9.95 11.00 -13.45
C GLN A 102 10.05 12.51 -13.78
N GLY A 103 9.12 13.04 -14.59
CA GLY A 103 9.06 14.47 -14.92
C GLY A 103 8.70 15.39 -13.74
N GLU A 104 7.97 14.87 -12.76
CA GLU A 104 7.45 15.63 -11.62
C GLU A 104 8.44 15.68 -10.45
N ARG A 105 9.35 14.70 -10.35
CA ARG A 105 10.30 14.56 -9.21
C ARG A 105 11.22 15.76 -9.01
N ARG A 106 11.49 16.55 -10.06
CA ARG A 106 12.28 17.79 -9.95
C ARG A 106 11.63 18.82 -9.02
N LYS A 107 10.31 18.75 -8.84
CA LYS A 107 9.54 19.66 -7.96
C LYS A 107 9.67 19.28 -6.48
N TRP A 108 10.07 18.05 -6.14
CA TRP A 108 10.13 17.57 -4.75
C TRP A 108 11.01 18.42 -3.84
N ILE A 109 12.09 19.01 -4.37
CA ILE A 109 12.98 19.88 -3.60
C ILE A 109 12.26 21.10 -3.00
N GLN A 110 11.13 21.53 -3.58
CA GLN A 110 10.35 22.67 -3.12
C GLN A 110 9.68 22.44 -1.76
N VAL A 111 9.54 21.18 -1.31
CA VAL A 111 8.91 20.83 -0.03
C VAL A 111 9.87 20.25 1.01
N PHE A 112 11.10 19.88 0.61
CA PHE A 112 12.04 19.17 1.50
C PHE A 112 12.52 19.98 2.70
N GLU A 113 12.62 21.30 2.60
CA GLU A 113 13.18 22.15 3.66
C GLU A 113 12.34 22.19 4.94
N SER A 114 11.06 21.80 4.90
CA SER A 114 10.15 21.83 6.07
C SER A 114 9.55 20.47 6.42
N CYS A 115 10.07 19.37 5.86
CA CYS A 115 9.54 18.04 6.13
C CYS A 115 9.95 17.52 7.51
N THR A 116 8.97 17.14 8.33
CA THR A 116 9.22 16.43 9.60
C THR A 116 9.54 14.96 9.35
N ALA A 117 8.81 14.34 8.42
CA ALA A 117 8.98 12.96 7.96
C ALA A 117 8.59 12.86 6.48
N VAL A 118 9.12 11.85 5.78
CA VAL A 118 8.71 11.50 4.41
C VAL A 118 7.87 10.23 4.46
N LEU A 119 6.67 10.27 3.87
CA LEU A 119 5.88 9.07 3.60
C LEU A 119 6.24 8.57 2.20
N PHE A 120 7.02 7.49 2.11
CA PHE A 120 7.40 6.90 0.84
C PHE A 120 6.47 5.72 0.53
N VAL A 121 5.71 5.79 -0.57
CA VAL A 121 4.78 4.73 -0.97
C VAL A 121 5.39 3.87 -2.08
N ALA A 122 5.62 2.59 -1.78
CA ALA A 122 6.16 1.60 -2.69
C ALA A 122 5.08 0.59 -3.09
N ASP A 123 4.90 0.35 -4.38
CA ASP A 123 3.97 -0.65 -4.90
C ASP A 123 4.63 -2.03 -4.95
N MET A 124 4.26 -2.93 -4.03
CA MET A 124 4.80 -4.28 -3.98
C MET A 124 4.33 -5.17 -5.14
N SER A 125 3.17 -4.89 -5.73
CA SER A 125 2.57 -5.71 -6.78
C SER A 125 3.17 -5.46 -8.17
N SER A 126 4.07 -4.49 -8.29
CA SER A 126 4.61 -3.98 -9.56
C SER A 126 5.83 -4.73 -10.10
N PHE A 127 6.22 -5.84 -9.47
CA PHE A 127 7.46 -6.55 -9.79
C PHE A 127 7.51 -7.19 -11.19
N ASP A 128 6.38 -7.39 -11.83
CA ASP A 128 6.24 -7.89 -13.20
C ASP A 128 5.88 -6.78 -14.22
N LEU A 129 5.78 -5.52 -13.77
CA LEU A 129 5.34 -4.40 -14.60
C LEU A 129 6.52 -3.56 -15.09
N GLN A 130 6.35 -2.96 -16.28
CA GLN A 130 7.26 -1.96 -16.84
C GLN A 130 6.74 -0.54 -16.61
N LEU A 131 7.64 0.45 -16.53
CA LEU A 131 7.26 1.85 -16.45
C LEU A 131 6.46 2.28 -17.68
N ARG A 132 5.61 3.29 -17.51
CA ARG A 132 4.86 3.87 -18.63
C ARG A 132 5.77 4.74 -19.50
N GLU A 133 6.74 5.38 -18.87
CA GLU A 133 7.73 6.27 -19.48
C GLU A 133 8.87 5.53 -20.17
N ASP A 134 9.17 4.30 -19.71
CA ASP A 134 10.28 3.48 -20.22
C ASP A 134 9.94 1.99 -20.08
N SER A 135 9.57 1.36 -21.19
CA SER A 135 9.23 -0.07 -21.25
C SER A 135 10.42 -1.00 -20.98
N THR A 136 11.66 -0.49 -20.94
CA THR A 136 12.83 -1.32 -20.63
C THR A 136 13.08 -1.47 -19.13
N ARG A 137 12.47 -0.61 -18.31
CA ARG A 137 12.69 -0.57 -16.87
C ARG A 137 11.49 -1.11 -16.10
N ASN A 138 11.79 -2.03 -15.17
CA ASN A 138 10.82 -2.58 -14.25
C ASN A 138 10.41 -1.55 -13.18
N ARG A 139 9.12 -1.54 -12.81
CA ARG A 139 8.56 -0.57 -11.86
C ARG A 139 9.10 -0.73 -10.44
N LEU A 140 9.25 -1.97 -9.95
CA LEU A 140 9.79 -2.22 -8.61
C LEU A 140 11.26 -1.78 -8.52
N ILE A 141 12.06 -2.05 -9.55
CA ILE A 141 13.46 -1.61 -9.61
C ILE A 141 13.57 -0.09 -9.59
N GLU A 142 12.76 0.61 -10.40
CA GLU A 142 12.72 2.08 -10.37
C GLU A 142 12.27 2.62 -9.01
N SER A 143 11.33 1.94 -8.33
CA SER A 143 10.90 2.31 -6.99
C SER A 143 12.04 2.17 -5.96
N LEU A 144 12.83 1.09 -6.02
CA LEU A 144 14.03 0.90 -5.20
C LEU A 144 15.08 1.98 -5.47
N ASP A 145 15.33 2.31 -6.74
CA ASP A 145 16.27 3.38 -7.11
C ASP A 145 15.80 4.75 -6.59
N THR A 146 14.50 5.03 -6.70
CA THR A 146 13.90 6.28 -6.21
C THR A 146 13.96 6.35 -4.68
N PHE A 147 13.69 5.25 -3.99
CA PHE A 147 13.83 5.16 -2.55
C PHE A 147 15.28 5.38 -2.13
N LYS A 148 16.25 4.75 -2.80
CA LYS A 148 17.69 4.95 -2.57
C LYS A 148 18.09 6.41 -2.76
N GLN A 149 17.61 7.08 -3.81
CA GLN A 149 17.88 8.51 -4.02
C GLN A 149 17.28 9.38 -2.92
N THR A 150 16.08 9.02 -2.45
CA THR A 150 15.37 9.75 -1.37
C THR A 150 16.10 9.58 -0.04
N TRP A 151 16.44 8.34 0.32
CA TRP A 151 17.17 8.00 1.55
C TRP A 151 18.54 8.68 1.62
N ASN A 152 19.26 8.75 0.48
CA ASN A 152 20.57 9.38 0.41
C ASN A 152 20.52 10.89 0.09
N ASN A 153 19.33 11.49 0.06
CA ASN A 153 19.20 12.89 -0.33
C ASN A 153 19.79 13.80 0.76
N ARG A 154 20.70 14.70 0.37
CA ARG A 154 21.36 15.62 1.31
C ARG A 154 20.39 16.54 2.07
N PHE A 155 19.24 16.87 1.46
CA PHE A 155 18.21 17.72 2.06
C PHE A 155 17.32 16.95 3.05
N LEU A 156 17.38 15.61 3.05
CA LEU A 156 16.58 14.73 3.91
C LEU A 156 17.43 13.98 4.96
N LYS A 157 18.70 14.35 5.15
CA LYS A 157 19.64 13.67 6.06
C LYS A 157 19.14 13.51 7.50
N ASN A 158 18.33 14.45 7.97
CA ASN A 158 17.76 14.43 9.33
C ASN A 158 16.25 14.14 9.32
N VAL A 159 15.69 13.72 8.19
CA VAL A 159 14.27 13.46 8.01
C VAL A 159 14.08 11.94 7.95
N SER A 160 13.32 11.40 8.91
CA SER A 160 13.00 9.98 8.93
C SER A 160 12.03 9.65 7.80
N ILE A 161 12.17 8.45 7.24
CA ILE A 161 11.30 7.94 6.19
C ILE A 161 10.36 6.89 6.79
N ILE A 162 9.08 7.00 6.47
CA ILE A 162 8.09 5.96 6.73
C ILE A 162 7.74 5.32 5.38
N LEU A 163 8.11 4.05 5.22
CA LEU A 163 7.92 3.27 4.00
C LEU A 163 6.59 2.54 4.04
N PHE A 164 5.67 2.90 3.17
CA PHE A 164 4.44 2.16 2.93
C PHE A 164 4.66 1.16 1.82
N LEU A 165 4.70 -0.12 2.18
CA LEU A 165 4.69 -1.24 1.26
C LEU A 165 3.24 -1.51 0.88
N ASN A 166 2.78 -0.84 -0.17
CA ASN A 166 1.38 -0.73 -0.56
C ASN A 166 0.96 -1.79 -1.59
N LYS A 167 -0.36 -1.90 -1.80
CA LYS A 167 -1.03 -2.83 -2.71
C LYS A 167 -0.80 -4.29 -2.33
N MET A 168 -0.85 -4.58 -1.04
CA MET A 168 -0.74 -5.94 -0.52
C MET A 168 -1.88 -6.86 -1.00
N ASP A 169 -3.06 -6.30 -1.26
CA ASP A 169 -4.23 -6.96 -1.86
C ASP A 169 -3.94 -7.42 -3.29
N ILE A 170 -3.39 -6.52 -4.13
CA ILE A 170 -3.05 -6.84 -5.53
C ILE A 170 -1.85 -7.79 -5.59
N LEU A 171 -0.89 -7.65 -4.67
CA LEU A 171 0.21 -8.60 -4.52
C LEU A 171 -0.33 -10.02 -4.25
N GLU A 172 -1.28 -10.14 -3.34
CA GLU A 172 -1.90 -11.41 -2.99
C GLU A 172 -2.64 -12.04 -4.17
N GLU A 173 -3.49 -11.27 -4.87
CA GLU A 173 -4.19 -11.73 -6.07
C GLU A 173 -3.21 -12.25 -7.13
N LYS A 174 -2.14 -11.48 -7.41
CA LYS A 174 -1.14 -11.78 -8.43
C LYS A 174 -0.32 -13.03 -8.13
N VAL A 175 0.11 -13.22 -6.88
CA VAL A 175 0.86 -14.43 -6.51
C VAL A 175 -0.06 -15.65 -6.51
N ASN A 176 -1.32 -15.50 -6.09
CA ASN A 176 -2.31 -16.58 -6.15
C ASN A 176 -2.67 -16.97 -7.58
N SER A 177 -2.58 -16.07 -8.57
CA SER A 177 -2.72 -16.40 -9.99
C SER A 177 -1.49 -17.08 -10.60
N GLY A 178 -0.45 -17.35 -9.80
CA GLY A 178 0.77 -18.06 -10.22
C GLY A 178 1.90 -17.15 -10.72
N THR A 179 1.74 -15.83 -10.65
CA THR A 179 2.81 -14.89 -11.01
C THR A 179 3.85 -14.84 -9.89
N SER A 180 5.12 -15.04 -10.23
CA SER A 180 6.21 -15.10 -9.25
C SER A 180 7.21 -13.97 -9.45
N LEU A 181 7.71 -13.41 -8.34
CA LEU A 181 8.84 -12.47 -8.33
C LEU A 181 10.09 -13.08 -9.01
N GLN A 182 10.19 -14.41 -9.07
CA GLN A 182 11.28 -15.09 -9.77
C GLN A 182 11.38 -14.66 -11.24
N THR A 183 10.27 -14.32 -11.88
CA THR A 183 10.27 -13.84 -13.27
C THR A 183 11.05 -12.55 -13.46
N LEU A 184 11.09 -11.68 -12.44
CA LEU A 184 11.94 -10.49 -12.43
C LEU A 184 13.41 -10.88 -12.20
N ALA A 185 13.67 -11.77 -11.24
CA ALA A 185 15.01 -12.25 -10.94
C ALA A 185 15.68 -12.95 -12.14
N ASP A 186 14.91 -13.64 -12.97
CA ASP A 186 15.42 -14.30 -14.18
C ASP A 186 15.71 -13.30 -15.33
N LYS A 187 15.04 -12.14 -15.36
CA LYS A 187 15.13 -11.14 -16.44
C LYS A 187 16.09 -9.99 -16.14
N ILE A 188 16.46 -9.78 -14.88
CA ILE A 188 17.28 -8.63 -14.49
C ILE A 188 18.74 -8.79 -14.94
N SER A 189 19.33 -7.71 -15.45
CA SER A 189 20.74 -7.69 -15.87
C SER A 189 21.70 -7.94 -14.70
N GLU A 190 22.80 -8.65 -14.96
CA GLU A 190 23.91 -8.88 -14.02
C GLU A 190 24.54 -7.57 -13.52
N ASP A 191 24.50 -6.51 -14.34
CA ASP A 191 25.01 -5.18 -13.98
C ASP A 191 24.11 -4.46 -12.96
N SER A 192 22.91 -4.98 -12.70
CA SER A 192 21.99 -4.36 -11.74
C SER A 192 22.53 -4.50 -10.31
N PRO A 193 22.50 -3.42 -9.50
CA PRO A 193 22.89 -3.50 -8.09
C PRO A 193 21.98 -4.42 -7.26
N TYR A 194 20.82 -4.82 -7.79
CA TYR A 194 19.86 -5.70 -7.14
C TYR A 194 19.97 -7.17 -7.59
N TYR A 195 20.83 -7.47 -8.59
CA TYR A 195 20.96 -8.81 -9.18
C TYR A 195 21.22 -9.86 -8.09
N ALA A 196 22.27 -9.67 -7.29
CA ALA A 196 22.67 -10.62 -6.25
C ALA A 196 21.57 -10.85 -5.19
N HIS A 197 20.82 -9.81 -4.82
CA HIS A 197 19.68 -9.97 -3.92
C HIS A 197 18.60 -10.83 -4.57
N LEU A 198 18.16 -10.48 -5.78
CA LEU A 198 17.08 -11.16 -6.50
C LEU A 198 17.38 -12.63 -6.80
N GLN A 199 18.64 -13.00 -7.06
CA GLN A 199 19.01 -14.41 -7.24
C GLN A 199 18.76 -15.26 -5.99
N ASN A 200 18.77 -14.66 -4.79
CA ASN A 200 18.49 -15.36 -3.53
C ASN A 200 16.98 -15.53 -3.25
N PHE A 201 16.09 -15.04 -4.12
CA PHE A 201 14.64 -15.17 -3.90
C PHE A 201 14.18 -16.63 -3.80
N LYS A 202 14.72 -17.53 -4.64
CA LYS A 202 14.33 -18.96 -4.62
C LYS A 202 14.56 -19.59 -3.24
N SER A 203 15.73 -19.34 -2.66
CA SER A 203 16.17 -19.92 -1.38
C SER A 203 15.70 -19.14 -0.16
N TYR A 204 15.15 -17.93 -0.34
CA TYR A 204 14.66 -17.12 0.76
C TYR A 204 13.47 -17.78 1.46
N THR A 205 13.53 -17.79 2.79
CA THR A 205 12.47 -18.27 3.68
C THR A 205 12.22 -17.18 4.72
N PRO A 206 10.99 -16.66 4.84
CA PRO A 206 10.65 -15.67 5.86
C PRO A 206 10.87 -16.19 7.28
N SER A 207 11.30 -15.32 8.19
CA SER A 207 11.30 -15.64 9.62
C SER A 207 9.89 -15.61 10.21
N ASP A 208 9.71 -16.22 11.38
CA ASP A 208 8.42 -16.21 12.09
C ASP A 208 7.93 -14.78 12.39
N ASP A 209 8.86 -13.85 12.67
CA ASP A 209 8.53 -12.45 12.89
C ASP A 209 8.05 -11.77 11.61
N GLU A 210 8.69 -12.04 10.46
CA GLU A 210 8.26 -11.50 9.17
C GLU A 210 6.87 -12.02 8.76
N VAL A 211 6.59 -13.29 9.05
CA VAL A 211 5.26 -13.89 8.86
C VAL A 211 4.24 -13.17 9.72
N ARG A 212 4.51 -12.99 11.02
CA ARG A 212 3.59 -12.34 11.95
C ARG A 212 3.31 -10.89 11.53
N GLU A 213 4.34 -10.13 11.18
CA GLU A 213 4.20 -8.74 10.75
C GLU A 213 3.27 -8.59 9.54
N PHE A 214 3.39 -9.48 8.54
CA PHE A 214 2.52 -9.44 7.36
C PHE A 214 1.08 -9.84 7.70
N VAL A 215 0.89 -10.90 8.50
CA VAL A 215 -0.44 -11.39 8.91
C VAL A 215 -1.17 -10.37 9.80
N ASP A 216 -0.45 -9.66 10.65
CA ASP A 216 -1.03 -8.63 11.53
C ASP A 216 -1.48 -7.40 10.75
N ALA A 217 -0.82 -7.08 9.64
CA ALA A 217 -1.18 -5.98 8.76
C ALA A 217 -2.44 -6.24 7.90
N GLN A 218 -2.82 -7.50 7.70
CA GLN A 218 -4.02 -7.87 6.97
C GLN A 218 -5.30 -7.34 7.65
N PRO A 219 -6.32 -6.91 6.88
CA PRO A 219 -7.63 -6.56 7.43
C PRO A 219 -8.17 -7.68 8.33
N ALA A 220 -8.88 -7.30 9.39
CA ALA A 220 -9.64 -8.29 10.15
C ALA A 220 -10.81 -8.74 9.27
N ASN A 221 -10.90 -10.03 8.95
CA ASN A 221 -12.06 -10.60 8.24
C ASN A 221 -13.35 -10.16 8.95
N ILE A 222 -14.13 -9.30 8.30
CA ILE A 222 -15.53 -9.07 8.70
C ILE A 222 -16.26 -10.33 8.24
N ASP A 223 -16.70 -11.12 9.21
CA ASP A 223 -17.54 -12.31 9.02
C ASP A 223 -18.70 -11.99 8.05
N THR A 224 -18.65 -12.48 6.82
CA THR A 224 -19.79 -12.50 5.89
C THR A 224 -20.70 -13.70 6.17
N SER A 225 -20.98 -14.00 7.45
CA SER A 225 -22.04 -14.94 7.80
C SER A 225 -23.27 -14.13 8.23
N GLY A 226 -24.36 -14.32 7.47
CA GLY A 226 -25.65 -13.66 7.67
C GLY A 226 -26.25 -13.84 9.08
N PRO A 227 -27.41 -13.21 9.35
CA PRO A 227 -27.93 -13.04 10.70
C PRO A 227 -28.17 -14.41 11.35
N LYS A 228 -27.36 -14.76 12.35
CA LYS A 228 -27.60 -15.94 13.19
C LYS A 228 -28.83 -15.65 14.04
N SER A 229 -29.84 -16.48 13.84
CA SER A 229 -31.09 -16.55 14.60
C SER A 229 -30.82 -16.64 16.10
N ASN A 230 -31.51 -15.78 16.85
CA ASN A 230 -31.65 -15.89 18.30
C ASN A 230 -32.17 -17.28 18.67
N ASP A 231 -31.42 -18.02 19.49
CA ASP A 231 -32.04 -19.02 20.33
C ASP A 231 -31.52 -18.92 21.77
N ASN A 232 -32.47 -18.58 22.65
CA ASN A 232 -32.28 -18.38 24.07
C ASN A 232 -32.39 -19.72 24.78
N THR A 233 -31.31 -20.20 25.41
CA THR A 233 -31.44 -21.14 26.53
C THR A 233 -30.43 -20.86 27.65
N THR A 234 -30.95 -21.01 28.87
CA THR A 234 -30.49 -20.44 30.13
C THR A 234 -29.59 -21.38 30.95
N ARG A 235 -28.60 -20.77 31.64
CA ARG A 235 -27.94 -21.14 32.94
C ARG A 235 -26.89 -22.28 33.00
N PRO A 236 -26.05 -22.35 34.08
CA PRO A 236 -25.54 -21.31 34.99
C PRO A 236 -24.00 -21.30 35.19
N ARG A 237 -23.51 -20.23 35.83
CA ARG A 237 -22.12 -19.90 36.19
C ARG A 237 -21.41 -20.95 37.07
N SER A 238 -20.12 -21.17 36.79
CA SER A 238 -19.09 -21.47 37.80
C SER A 238 -17.90 -20.51 37.64
N ARG A 239 -17.41 -19.98 38.76
CA ARG A 239 -16.29 -19.04 38.85
C ARG A 239 -14.97 -19.82 38.81
N SER A 240 -14.04 -19.44 37.94
CA SER A 240 -12.61 -19.60 38.21
C SER A 240 -11.86 -18.33 37.78
N ARG A 241 -11.12 -17.77 38.74
CA ARG A 241 -10.18 -16.67 38.53
C ARG A 241 -8.95 -17.24 37.83
N GLY A 242 -8.63 -16.73 36.66
CA GLY A 242 -7.40 -17.06 35.93
C GLY A 242 -7.14 -16.03 34.82
N SER A 243 -5.96 -15.42 34.87
CA SER A 243 -5.32 -14.53 33.88
C SER A 243 -5.93 -14.59 32.47
N SER A 244 -6.61 -13.53 32.05
CA SER A 244 -7.34 -13.46 30.77
C SER A 244 -6.74 -12.49 29.74
N ILE A 245 -5.47 -12.09 29.91
CA ILE A 245 -4.81 -11.16 28.97
C ILE A 245 -4.14 -11.91 27.80
N SER A 246 -3.75 -13.19 27.96
CA SER A 246 -3.09 -13.95 26.88
C SER A 246 -4.07 -14.62 25.89
N ARG A 247 -5.23 -15.12 26.35
CA ARG A 247 -6.11 -15.95 25.49
C ARG A 247 -6.90 -15.17 24.44
N LYS A 248 -7.07 -13.86 24.59
CA LYS A 248 -7.82 -13.04 23.61
C LYS A 248 -7.02 -12.77 22.33
N ALA A 249 -5.69 -12.70 22.42
CA ALA A 249 -4.82 -12.57 21.26
C ALA A 249 -4.81 -13.87 20.43
N ASP A 250 -4.74 -15.03 21.11
CA ASP A 250 -4.71 -16.35 20.47
C ASP A 250 -6.02 -16.71 19.74
N ILE A 251 -7.17 -16.28 20.27
CA ILE A 251 -8.49 -16.57 19.68
C ILE A 251 -8.73 -15.75 18.40
N ASN A 252 -8.16 -14.53 18.29
CA ASN A 252 -8.27 -13.72 17.07
C ASN A 252 -7.35 -14.22 15.94
N LEU A 253 -6.28 -14.94 16.26
CA LEU A 253 -5.36 -15.53 15.29
C LEU A 253 -5.99 -16.77 14.61
N LEU A 254 -6.86 -17.50 15.31
CA LEU A 254 -7.50 -18.74 14.83
C LEU A 254 -8.55 -18.54 13.73
N ASN A 255 -9.03 -17.31 13.50
CA ASN A 255 -10.04 -16.99 12.48
C ASN A 255 -9.50 -16.18 11.29
N LYS A 256 -8.20 -15.87 11.26
CA LYS A 256 -7.57 -15.27 10.07
C LYS A 256 -7.17 -16.40 9.12
N THR A 257 -7.69 -16.39 7.90
CA THR A 257 -7.13 -17.21 6.82
C THR A 257 -5.67 -16.81 6.64
N ILE A 258 -4.76 -17.73 6.90
CA ILE A 258 -3.32 -17.48 6.70
C ILE A 258 -3.11 -17.28 5.20
N PRO A 259 -2.57 -16.12 4.76
CA PRO A 259 -2.29 -15.88 3.35
C PRO A 259 -1.36 -16.96 2.80
N ASN A 260 -1.43 -17.18 1.48
CA ASN A 260 -0.55 -18.11 0.78
C ASN A 260 0.93 -17.84 1.18
N PRO A 261 1.69 -18.87 1.61
CA PRO A 261 3.08 -18.70 2.02
C PRO A 261 3.97 -17.98 0.99
N GLU A 262 3.70 -18.16 -0.31
CA GLU A 262 4.43 -17.46 -1.38
C GLU A 262 4.13 -15.96 -1.43
N VAL A 263 2.94 -15.53 -0.99
CA VAL A 263 2.60 -14.10 -0.85
C VAL A 263 3.45 -13.48 0.25
N ILE A 264 3.51 -14.14 1.41
CA ILE A 264 4.28 -13.71 2.57
C ILE A 264 5.78 -13.67 2.22
N LYS A 265 6.26 -14.72 1.54
CA LYS A 265 7.64 -14.78 1.03
C LYS A 265 7.95 -13.63 0.09
N THR A 266 7.11 -13.38 -0.90
CA THR A 266 7.29 -12.27 -1.84
C THR A 266 7.29 -10.92 -1.11
N ALA A 267 6.32 -10.67 -0.24
CA ALA A 267 6.20 -9.41 0.49
C ALA A 267 7.41 -9.15 1.40
N ALA A 268 7.79 -10.14 2.22
CA ALA A 268 8.92 -10.03 3.13
C ALA A 268 10.25 -9.86 2.38
N PHE A 269 10.42 -10.54 1.24
CA PHE A 269 11.58 -10.37 0.39
C PHE A 269 11.67 -8.95 -0.18
N ILE A 270 10.58 -8.43 -0.74
CA ILE A 270 10.53 -7.05 -1.25
C ILE A 270 10.85 -6.06 -0.13
N LYS A 271 10.25 -6.22 1.06
CA LYS A 271 10.57 -5.43 2.24
C LYS A 271 12.08 -5.44 2.53
N ASN A 272 12.70 -6.63 2.54
CA ASN A 272 14.14 -6.77 2.79
C ASN A 272 15.01 -6.06 1.74
N MET A 273 14.57 -5.99 0.48
CA MET A 273 15.29 -5.21 -0.53
C MET A 273 15.33 -3.71 -0.20
N TYR A 274 14.23 -3.15 0.30
CA TYR A 274 14.21 -1.76 0.78
C TYR A 274 15.05 -1.57 2.04
N MET A 275 14.94 -2.50 3.01
CA MET A 275 15.70 -2.38 4.27
C MET A 275 17.21 -2.58 4.05
N ALA A 276 17.63 -3.35 3.04
CA ALA A 276 19.03 -3.44 2.64
C ALA A 276 19.61 -2.09 2.19
N ILE A 277 18.80 -1.21 1.60
CA ILE A 277 19.22 0.16 1.25
C ILE A 277 19.43 1.01 2.52
N VAL A 278 18.58 0.82 3.52
CA VAL A 278 18.63 1.53 4.81
C VAL A 278 19.88 1.10 5.60
N HIS A 279 20.19 -0.19 5.60
CA HIS A 279 21.27 -0.79 6.37
C HIS A 279 22.63 -0.86 5.64
N ASP A 280 22.81 -0.16 4.51
CA ASP A 280 24.10 -0.13 3.80
C ASP A 280 25.17 0.57 4.67
N GLU A 281 25.99 -0.23 5.35
CA GLU A 281 26.99 0.18 6.35
C GLU A 281 28.00 1.21 5.83
N ARG A 282 28.24 1.25 4.52
CA ARG A 282 29.15 2.21 3.89
C ARG A 282 28.73 3.67 4.07
N ARG A 283 27.52 3.92 4.57
CA ARG A 283 26.94 5.26 4.74
C ARG A 283 26.48 5.57 6.17
N MET A 284 26.61 4.64 7.11
CA MET A 284 26.11 4.79 8.48
C MET A 284 26.71 6.00 9.22
N SER A 285 27.94 6.43 8.91
CA SER A 285 28.57 7.60 9.55
C SER A 285 27.90 8.95 9.27
N VAL A 286 26.91 9.01 8.36
CA VAL A 286 26.14 10.23 8.01
C VAL A 286 24.68 10.15 8.49
N HIS A 287 24.23 9.00 9.00
CA HIS A 287 22.81 8.68 9.19
C HIS A 287 22.39 8.39 10.64
N ASP A 288 23.24 8.70 11.63
CA ASP A 288 22.96 8.41 13.06
C ASP A 288 21.70 9.11 13.65
N SER A 289 21.08 10.04 12.92
CA SER A 289 19.95 10.86 13.40
C SER A 289 18.58 10.56 12.78
N HIS A 290 18.49 9.69 11.77
CA HIS A 290 17.20 9.40 11.11
C HIS A 290 16.99 7.90 10.82
N PHE A 291 15.74 7.46 10.84
CA PHE A 291 15.38 6.04 10.73
C PHE A 291 14.42 5.79 9.57
N CYS A 292 14.32 4.53 9.16
CA CYS A 292 13.26 4.04 8.29
C CYS A 292 12.34 3.09 9.07
N ARG A 293 11.03 3.37 9.12
CA ARG A 293 10.03 2.41 9.57
C ARG A 293 9.14 2.01 8.41
N TYR A 294 8.75 0.74 8.33
CA TYR A 294 7.87 0.27 7.28
C TYR A 294 6.51 -0.17 7.81
N PHE A 295 5.52 -0.15 6.92
CA PHE A 295 4.19 -0.68 7.14
C PHE A 295 3.70 -1.38 5.87
N TYR A 296 3.15 -2.59 6.00
CA TYR A 296 2.36 -3.18 4.92
C TYR A 296 1.00 -2.49 4.87
N THR A 297 0.63 -2.05 3.67
CA THR A 297 -0.53 -1.18 3.46
C THR A 297 -1.40 -1.65 2.31
N CYS A 298 -2.70 -1.40 2.46
CA CYS A 298 -3.70 -1.46 1.41
C CYS A 298 -4.41 -0.11 1.39
N ALA A 299 -4.01 0.79 0.49
CA ALA A 299 -4.53 2.16 0.46
C ALA A 299 -6.05 2.26 0.21
N VAL A 300 -6.64 1.22 -0.39
CA VAL A 300 -8.08 1.11 -0.65
C VAL A 300 -8.85 0.51 0.53
N ASP A 301 -8.17 0.11 1.60
CA ASP A 301 -8.75 -0.37 2.85
C ASP A 301 -8.60 0.72 3.93
N THR A 302 -9.72 1.34 4.27
CA THR A 302 -9.76 2.44 5.23
C THR A 302 -9.34 2.03 6.65
N ASP A 303 -9.54 0.77 7.04
CA ASP A 303 -9.18 0.30 8.39
C ASP A 303 -7.68 0.01 8.48
N ASN A 304 -7.09 -0.58 7.43
CA ASN A 304 -5.64 -0.71 7.33
C ASN A 304 -4.96 0.67 7.35
N VAL A 305 -5.42 1.60 6.51
CA VAL A 305 -4.87 2.96 6.45
C VAL A 305 -5.01 3.69 7.78
N ARG A 306 -6.16 3.58 8.46
CA ARG A 306 -6.36 4.21 9.78
C ARG A 306 -5.34 3.71 10.80
N LYS A 307 -5.16 2.39 10.92
CA LYS A 307 -4.19 1.78 11.85
C LYS A 307 -2.76 2.22 11.53
N VAL A 308 -2.39 2.22 10.25
CA VAL A 308 -1.05 2.62 9.82
C VAL A 308 -0.79 4.10 10.10
N LEU A 309 -1.76 4.97 9.82
CA LEU A 309 -1.64 6.40 10.10
C LEU A 309 -1.58 6.70 11.60
N GLU A 310 -2.30 5.95 12.45
CA GLU A 310 -2.17 6.05 13.92
C GLU A 310 -0.75 5.68 14.39
N GLY A 311 -0.18 4.62 13.81
CA GLY A 311 1.23 4.25 14.03
C GLY A 311 2.19 5.36 13.59
N CYS A 312 1.98 5.91 12.39
CA CYS A 312 2.78 7.02 11.86
C CYS A 312 2.69 8.26 12.73
N ARG A 313 1.49 8.61 13.19
CA ARG A 313 1.26 9.76 14.08
C ARG A 313 2.12 9.67 15.33
N SER A 314 2.11 8.52 16.00
CA SER A 314 2.89 8.31 17.22
C SER A 314 4.39 8.50 16.95
N ILE A 315 4.88 7.96 15.83
CA ILE A 315 6.28 8.08 15.41
C ILE A 315 6.65 9.54 15.08
N ILE A 316 5.81 10.23 14.31
CA ILE A 316 6.06 11.60 13.85
C ILE A 316 6.06 12.56 15.03
N ILE A 317 5.07 12.46 15.94
CA ILE A 317 4.97 13.30 17.13
C ILE A 317 6.17 13.06 18.04
N GLN A 318 6.52 11.81 18.33
CA GLN A 318 7.70 11.49 19.15
C GLN A 318 8.98 12.05 18.54
N THR A 319 9.20 11.83 17.24
CA THR A 319 10.39 12.34 16.53
C THR A 319 10.46 13.87 16.55
N TRP A 320 9.30 14.54 16.42
CA TRP A 320 9.22 16.00 16.47
C TRP A 320 9.52 16.54 17.87
N LEU A 321 8.96 15.92 18.92
CA LEU A 321 9.20 16.28 20.31
C LEU A 321 10.69 16.08 20.68
N ASP A 322 11.29 14.95 20.31
CA ASP A 322 12.71 14.68 20.58
C ASP A 322 13.61 15.76 19.96
N LYS A 323 13.32 16.20 18.73
CA LYS A 323 14.06 17.29 18.08
C LYS A 323 13.93 18.62 18.83
N ILE A 324 12.76 18.94 19.39
CA ILE A 324 12.55 20.19 20.13
C ILE A 324 13.24 20.14 21.49
N PHE A 325 13.09 19.04 22.24
CA PHE A 325 13.66 18.93 23.58
C PHE A 325 15.18 18.75 23.59
N VAL A 326 15.79 18.28 22.50
CA VAL A 326 17.26 18.24 22.34
C VAL A 326 17.84 19.62 22.00
N LEU A 327 17.03 20.55 21.46
CA LEU A 327 17.44 21.89 21.05
C LEU A 327 17.13 22.99 22.11
N GLY A 328 16.48 22.66 23.23
CA GLY A 328 16.14 23.58 24.32
C GLY A 328 16.99 23.37 25.57
#